data_AF-A0A7S0A9Y4-F1
#
_entry.id   AF-A0A7S0A9Y4-F1
#
_cell.length_a   1.000
_cell.length_b   1.000
_cell.length_c   1.000
_cell.angle_alpha   90.00
_cell.angle_beta   90.00
_cell.angle_gamma   90.00
#
_symmetry.space_group_name_H-M   'P 1'
#
loop_
_entity.id
_entity.type
_entity.pdbx_description
1 polymer ?
#
loop_
_entity_poly.entity_id
_entity_poly.type
_entity_poly.pdbx_seq_one_letter_code
_entity_poly.pdbx_strand_id
1 'polypeptide(L)'
;FHVNTEAFFLKPEEITEARIEFDPAFKVDRVCGVVKQKLTLMYQDHPQRDHVNLVGEVIFPNVVLSTDKLDFGSVLNETTRQLSITMSNPNVLPVNYQWIFLEEQEVPIGEYEALNSTICVDQSVTSGSMRSPVPVSTQNTQTSGFLPRSTAQSE
;
A
#
# COMPACT_ATOMS: atom_id res chain seq x y z
N PHE A 1 -3.16 -10.33 12.93
CA PHE A 1 -2.54 -11.64 12.64
C PHE A 1 -3.38 -12.72 13.29
N HIS A 2 -3.54 -13.85 12.62
CA HIS A 2 -4.26 -15.04 13.09
C HIS A 2 -3.33 -16.24 12.99
N VAL A 3 -3.37 -17.14 13.98
CA VAL A 3 -2.61 -18.39 13.97
C VAL A 3 -3.59 -19.52 13.76
N ASN A 4 -3.33 -20.41 12.80
CA ASN A 4 -4.24 -21.51 12.48
C ASN A 4 -4.38 -22.54 13.61
N THR A 5 -3.31 -22.75 14.38
CA THR A 5 -3.21 -23.75 15.44
C THR A 5 -2.56 -23.13 16.67
N GLU A 6 -3.23 -23.19 17.81
CA GLU A 6 -2.77 -22.55 19.05
C GLU A 6 -1.84 -23.44 19.90
N ALA A 7 -1.87 -24.76 19.70
CA ALA A 7 -1.09 -25.72 20.47
C ALA A 7 -0.62 -26.90 19.62
N PHE A 8 0.58 -27.38 19.91
CA PHE A 8 1.19 -28.55 19.28
C PHE A 8 1.66 -29.55 20.34
N PHE A 9 1.52 -30.83 20.05
CA PHE A 9 2.11 -31.92 20.83
C PHE A 9 3.15 -32.60 19.95
N LEU A 10 4.42 -32.37 20.26
CA LEU A 10 5.53 -32.88 19.48
C LEU A 10 6.23 -34.01 20.21
N LYS A 11 6.52 -35.09 19.49
CA LYS A 11 7.48 -36.11 19.92
C LYS A 11 8.91 -35.60 19.74
N PRO A 12 9.91 -36.25 20.38
CA PRO A 12 11.30 -35.95 20.11
C PRO A 12 11.61 -36.01 18.60
N GLU A 13 12.32 -35.00 18.11
CA GLU A 13 12.71 -34.84 16.69
C GLU A 13 11.55 -34.61 15.70
N GLU A 14 10.32 -34.45 16.19
CA GLU A 14 9.17 -34.12 15.35
C GLU A 14 9.18 -32.63 14.98
N ILE A 15 8.83 -32.34 13.72
CA ILE A 15 8.73 -30.97 13.19
C ILE A 15 7.27 -30.73 12.79
N THR A 16 6.77 -29.55 13.13
CA THR A 16 5.45 -29.09 12.71
C THR A 16 5.51 -27.66 12.19
N GLU A 17 4.50 -27.26 11.43
CA GLU A 17 4.40 -25.92 10.86
C GLU A 17 3.17 -25.21 11.43
N ALA A 18 3.37 -24.01 11.95
CA ALA A 18 2.29 -23.09 12.32
C ALA A 18 2.12 -22.06 11.21
N ARG A 19 0.90 -21.92 10.69
CA ARG A 19 0.57 -20.94 9.66
C ARG A 19 0.05 -19.68 10.33
N ILE A 20 0.70 -18.57 10.01
CA ILE A 20 0.33 -17.24 10.49
C ILE A 20 -0.26 -16.47 9.31
N GLU A 21 -1.49 -16.00 9.48
CA GLU A 21 -2.21 -15.24 8.47
C GLU A 21 -2.36 -13.78 8.89
N PHE A 22 -2.22 -12.88 7.92
CA PHE A 22 -2.44 -11.47 8.10
C PHE A 22 -3.60 -11.05 7.22
N ASP A 23 -4.69 -10.61 7.84
CA ASP A 23 -5.84 -10.04 7.13
C ASP A 23 -5.60 -8.54 6.95
N PRO A 24 -5.39 -8.04 5.72
CA PRO A 24 -5.22 -6.61 5.45
C PRO A 24 -6.52 -5.82 5.60
N ALA A 25 -7.70 -6.47 5.61
CA ALA A 25 -9.00 -5.80 5.74
C ALA A 25 -9.21 -5.14 7.12
N PHE A 26 -8.35 -5.43 8.10
CA PHE A 26 -8.36 -4.72 9.40
C PHE A 26 -8.23 -3.19 9.25
N LYS A 27 -7.64 -2.72 8.14
CA LYS A 27 -7.45 -1.30 7.82
C LYS A 27 -8.60 -0.77 6.96
N VAL A 28 -9.61 -0.21 7.62
CA VAL A 28 -10.83 0.31 6.99
C VAL A 28 -10.65 1.71 6.38
N ASP A 29 -9.70 2.50 6.91
CA ASP A 29 -9.43 3.88 6.49
C ASP A 29 -8.79 4.01 5.09
N ARG A 30 -8.40 2.88 4.47
CA ARG A 30 -7.68 2.82 3.18
C ARG A 30 -6.39 3.65 3.17
N VAL A 31 -5.76 3.82 4.33
CA VAL A 31 -4.46 4.50 4.47
C VAL A 31 -3.38 3.45 4.70
N CYS A 32 -2.25 3.60 3.98
CA CYS A 32 -1.08 2.76 4.19
C CYS A 32 -0.72 2.66 5.68
N GLY A 33 -0.24 1.50 6.11
CA GLY A 33 0.07 1.30 7.51
C GLY A 33 0.90 0.05 7.76
N VAL A 34 1.59 0.07 8.90
CA VAL A 34 2.39 -1.04 9.39
C VAL A 34 1.80 -1.53 10.70
N VAL A 35 1.53 -2.82 10.79
CA VAL A 35 1.12 -3.52 12.00
C VAL A 35 2.31 -4.27 12.55
N LYS A 36 2.60 -4.06 13.82
CA LYS A 36 3.61 -4.82 14.57
C LYS A 36 2.91 -5.59 15.66
N GLN A 37 3.15 -6.89 15.71
CA GLN A 37 2.61 -7.77 16.75
C GLN A 37 3.70 -8.74 17.22
N LYS A 38 3.53 -9.30 18.42
CA LYS A 38 4.47 -10.23 19.01
C LYS A 38 3.79 -11.58 19.21
N LEU A 39 4.27 -12.61 18.51
CA LEU A 39 3.88 -13.98 18.76
C LEU A 39 4.68 -14.50 19.96
N THR A 40 4.00 -15.15 20.90
CA THR A 40 4.64 -15.74 22.09
C THR A 40 4.47 -17.25 22.05
N LEU A 41 5.59 -17.95 22.13
CA LEU A 41 5.66 -19.40 22.25
C LEU A 41 5.78 -19.73 23.74
N MET A 42 4.91 -20.62 24.21
CA MET A 42 4.89 -21.07 25.60
C MET A 42 5.01 -22.58 25.62
N TYR A 43 5.83 -23.08 26.53
CA TYR A 43 6.02 -24.51 26.75
C TYR A 43 5.30 -24.89 28.05
N GLN A 44 4.39 -25.87 28.00
CA GLN A 44 3.45 -26.15 29.08
C GLN A 44 4.13 -26.44 30.44
N ASP A 45 5.25 -27.18 30.40
CA ASP A 45 5.99 -27.61 31.60
C ASP A 45 7.36 -26.92 31.73
N HIS A 46 7.59 -25.82 30.99
CA HIS A 46 8.87 -25.12 31.03
C HIS A 46 8.67 -23.60 31.10
N PRO A 47 9.35 -22.88 32.02
CA PRO A 47 9.11 -21.46 32.24
C PRO A 47 9.60 -20.55 31.09
N GLN A 48 10.39 -21.09 30.17
CA GLN A 48 10.87 -20.34 29.01
C GLN A 48 9.70 -19.88 28.14
N ARG A 49 9.83 -18.67 27.61
CA ARG A 49 8.93 -18.11 26.61
C ARG A 49 9.77 -17.52 25.50
N ASP A 50 9.50 -17.96 24.29
CA ASP A 50 10.14 -17.43 23.11
C ASP A 50 9.20 -16.48 22.39
N HIS A 51 9.78 -15.56 21.62
CA HIS A 51 9.03 -14.49 21.00
C HIS A 51 9.46 -14.27 19.56
N VAL A 52 8.47 -14.12 18.68
CA VAL A 52 8.67 -13.81 17.27
C VAL A 52 7.96 -12.50 16.97
N ASN A 53 8.69 -11.52 16.43
CA ASN A 53 8.11 -10.25 16.01
C ASN A 53 7.48 -10.42 14.62
N LEU A 54 6.19 -10.09 14.52
CA LEU A 54 5.42 -10.11 13.29
C LEU A 54 5.25 -8.68 12.79
N VAL A 55 5.53 -8.46 11.51
CA VAL A 55 5.37 -7.16 10.84
C VAL A 55 4.54 -7.36 9.58
N GLY A 56 3.42 -6.65 9.48
CA GLY A 56 2.50 -6.69 8.36
C GLY A 56 2.37 -5.29 7.80
N GLU A 57 2.63 -5.12 6.52
CA GLU A 57 2.51 -3.82 5.84
C GLU A 57 1.34 -3.87 4.87
N VAL A 58 0.48 -2.85 4.94
CA VAL A 58 -0.62 -2.66 3.98
C VAL A 58 -0.34 -1.38 3.22
N ILE A 59 -0.35 -1.49 1.89
CA ILE A 59 -0.12 -0.38 0.99
C ILE A 59 -1.38 -0.19 0.14
N PHE A 60 -1.94 1.02 0.20
CA PHE A 60 -3.09 1.41 -0.61
C PHE A 60 -2.64 2.28 -1.80
N PRO A 61 -3.33 2.22 -2.95
CA PRO A 61 -3.03 3.02 -4.13
C PRO A 61 -3.54 4.47 -3.97
N ASN A 62 -3.09 5.15 -2.93
CA ASN A 62 -3.52 6.52 -2.62
C ASN A 62 -2.80 7.52 -3.52
N VAL A 63 -3.50 8.58 -3.92
CA VAL A 63 -2.96 9.67 -4.73
C VAL A 63 -2.73 10.91 -3.87
N VAL A 64 -1.63 11.62 -4.10
CA VAL A 64 -1.36 12.92 -3.48
C VAL A 64 -1.47 13.99 -4.57
N LEU A 65 -2.27 15.02 -4.30
CA LEU A 65 -2.40 16.20 -5.14
C LEU A 65 -1.65 17.36 -4.52
N SER A 66 -1.02 18.21 -5.33
CA SER A 66 -0.34 19.42 -4.84
C SER A 66 -1.30 20.45 -4.25
N THR A 67 -2.57 20.40 -4.65
CA THR A 67 -3.66 21.20 -4.10
C THR A 67 -4.99 20.52 -4.37
N ASP A 68 -5.95 20.73 -3.48
CA ASP A 68 -7.35 20.31 -3.56
C ASP A 68 -8.29 21.43 -4.02
N LYS A 69 -7.78 22.67 -4.14
CA LYS A 69 -8.55 23.84 -4.52
C LYS A 69 -7.84 24.65 -5.60
N LEU A 70 -8.56 24.91 -6.69
CA LEU A 70 -8.10 25.79 -7.76
C LEU A 70 -8.84 27.12 -7.70
N ASP A 71 -8.07 28.22 -7.73
CA ASP A 71 -8.60 29.58 -7.85
C ASP A 71 -7.95 30.27 -9.05
N PHE A 72 -8.76 30.50 -10.09
CA PHE A 72 -8.34 31.19 -11.30
C PHE A 72 -8.46 32.72 -11.18
N GLY A 73 -9.00 33.25 -10.08
CA GLY A 73 -9.28 34.66 -9.91
C GLY A 73 -10.10 35.25 -11.07
N SER A 74 -9.86 36.53 -11.37
CA SER A 74 -10.46 37.17 -12.54
C SER A 74 -9.67 36.80 -13.81
N VAL A 75 -10.39 36.31 -14.82
CA VAL A 75 -9.86 36.04 -16.16
C VAL A 75 -10.52 37.03 -17.11
N LEU A 76 -9.72 37.82 -17.83
CA LEU A 76 -10.23 38.80 -18.78
C LEU A 76 -10.90 38.09 -19.96
N ASN A 77 -11.94 38.71 -20.52
CA ASN A 77 -12.59 38.20 -21.72
C ASN A 77 -11.56 37.96 -22.84
N GLU A 78 -11.77 36.88 -23.59
CA GLU A 78 -10.89 36.45 -24.68
C GLU A 78 -9.44 36.12 -24.26
N THR A 79 -9.18 35.95 -22.96
CA THR A 79 -7.90 35.45 -22.44
C THR A 79 -8.05 34.06 -21.83
N THR A 80 -6.94 33.31 -21.77
CA THR A 80 -6.89 31.98 -21.15
C THR A 80 -5.93 32.00 -19.97
N ARG A 81 -6.36 31.40 -18.85
CA ARG A 81 -5.49 31.15 -17.68
C ARG A 81 -5.37 29.64 -17.47
N GLN A 82 -4.15 29.17 -17.27
CA GLN A 82 -3.86 27.76 -17.00
C GLN A 82 -3.24 27.63 -15.60
N LEU A 83 -3.69 26.64 -14.84
CA LEU A 83 -3.09 26.21 -13.58
C LEU A 83 -2.68 24.75 -13.72
N SER A 84 -1.50 24.42 -13.21
CA SER A 84 -0.96 23.06 -13.23
C SER A 84 -1.05 22.46 -11.83
N ILE A 85 -1.61 21.27 -11.72
CA ILE A 85 -1.61 20.46 -10.49
C ILE A 85 -0.64 19.30 -10.68
N THR A 86 0.15 19.02 -9.65
CA THR A 86 0.97 17.81 -9.61
C THR A 86 0.20 16.70 -8.90
N MET A 87 0.11 15.55 -9.56
CA MET A 87 -0.46 14.32 -9.01
C MET A 87 0.65 13.29 -8.83
N SER A 88 0.80 12.71 -7.64
CA SER A 88 1.86 11.75 -7.34
C SER A 88 1.34 10.49 -6.64
N ASN A 89 1.98 9.37 -6.97
CA ASN A 89 1.88 8.13 -6.18
C ASN A 89 2.94 8.20 -5.07
N PRO A 90 2.55 8.25 -3.78
CA PRO A 90 3.51 8.29 -2.68
C PRO A 90 4.17 6.93 -2.43
N ASN A 91 3.64 5.84 -3.01
CA ASN A 91 4.05 4.49 -2.70
C ASN A 91 4.87 3.85 -3.84
N VAL A 92 5.65 2.83 -3.50
CA VAL A 92 6.48 2.07 -4.45
C VAL A 92 5.68 1.15 -5.38
N LEU A 93 4.41 0.85 -5.04
CA LEU A 93 3.59 -0.01 -5.86
C LEU A 93 3.27 0.70 -7.19
N PRO A 94 3.37 0.00 -8.34
CA PRO A 94 2.93 0.55 -9.61
C PRO A 94 1.39 0.69 -9.61
N VAL A 95 0.90 1.91 -9.81
CA VAL A 95 -0.53 2.24 -9.82
C VAL A 95 -0.92 2.87 -11.15
N ASN A 96 -2.13 2.58 -11.62
CA ASN A 96 -2.75 3.30 -12.73
C ASN A 96 -3.92 4.12 -12.19
N TYR A 97 -3.84 5.43 -12.31
CA TYR A 97 -4.90 6.35 -11.93
C TYR A 97 -5.76 6.68 -13.14
N GLN A 98 -7.07 6.67 -12.94
CA GLN A 98 -8.06 7.13 -13.91
C GLN A 98 -8.89 8.21 -13.26
N TRP A 99 -9.21 9.25 -14.02
CA TRP A 99 -10.00 10.37 -13.54
C TRP A 99 -10.97 10.87 -14.61
N ILE A 100 -12.07 11.43 -14.14
CA ILE A 100 -13.13 12.07 -14.92
C ILE A 100 -13.57 13.34 -14.18
N PHE A 101 -14.10 14.32 -14.90
CA PHE A 101 -14.84 15.40 -14.24
C PHE A 101 -16.21 14.88 -13.81
N LEU A 102 -16.62 15.26 -12.60
CA LEU A 102 -17.98 15.04 -12.13
C LEU A 102 -18.74 16.34 -12.32
N GLU A 103 -19.84 16.30 -13.07
CA GLU A 103 -20.81 17.39 -13.08
C GLU A 103 -21.69 17.23 -11.84
N GLU A 104 -21.74 18.26 -10.99
CA GLU A 104 -22.79 18.34 -9.98
C GLU A 104 -24.12 18.53 -10.72
N GLN A 105 -24.99 17.52 -10.65
CA GLN A 105 -26.34 17.66 -11.15
C GLN A 105 -27.02 18.73 -10.29
N GLU A 106 -27.36 19.88 -10.89
CA GLU A 106 -28.22 20.85 -10.22
C GLU A 106 -29.56 20.17 -9.96
N VAL A 107 -29.77 19.73 -8.72
CA VAL A 107 -31.04 19.17 -8.30
C VAL A 107 -32.03 20.34 -8.27
N PRO A 108 -33.12 20.31 -9.06
CA PRO A 108 -34.14 21.34 -8.99
C PRO A 108 -34.60 21.48 -7.54
N ILE A 109 -34.71 22.72 -7.07
CA ILE A 109 -35.13 23.05 -5.70
C ILE A 109 -36.56 22.49 -5.50
N GLY A 110 -36.67 21.27 -4.95
CA GLY A 110 -37.97 20.62 -4.75
C GLY A 110 -37.97 19.13 -4.40
N GLU A 111 -36.95 18.33 -4.74
CA GLU A 111 -37.01 16.86 -4.56
C GLU A 111 -35.69 16.30 -4.00
N TYR A 112 -35.61 16.12 -2.68
CA TYR A 112 -34.40 15.70 -1.95
C TYR A 112 -34.38 14.22 -1.50
N GLU A 113 -35.19 13.33 -2.09
CA GLU A 113 -35.32 11.96 -1.56
C GLU A 113 -34.73 10.81 -2.41
N ALA A 114 -33.94 11.04 -3.48
CA ALA A 114 -33.49 9.92 -4.32
C ALA A 114 -32.08 9.99 -4.95
N LEU A 115 -31.08 10.60 -4.33
CA LEU A 115 -29.69 10.56 -4.85
C LEU A 115 -28.78 9.63 -4.06
N ASN A 116 -29.19 8.36 -4.00
CA ASN A 116 -28.32 7.27 -3.59
C ASN A 116 -27.87 6.54 -4.85
N SER A 117 -26.70 6.92 -5.36
CA SER A 117 -25.81 6.11 -6.18
C SER A 117 -26.36 5.56 -7.50
N THR A 118 -26.29 6.36 -8.57
CA THR A 118 -25.86 5.86 -9.88
C THR A 118 -25.11 6.99 -10.58
N ILE A 119 -23.80 6.83 -10.74
CA ILE A 119 -22.99 7.75 -11.55
C ILE A 119 -23.31 7.46 -13.01
N CYS A 120 -24.07 8.35 -13.64
CA CYS A 120 -24.29 8.33 -15.08
C CYS A 120 -23.04 8.92 -15.74
N VAL A 121 -22.17 8.08 -16.30
CA VAL A 121 -20.98 8.55 -17.04
C VAL A 121 -21.43 8.90 -18.46
N ASP A 122 -21.61 10.19 -18.75
CA ASP A 122 -21.66 10.64 -20.14
C ASP A 122 -20.25 10.58 -20.75
N GLN A 123 -20.13 10.03 -21.97
CA GLN A 123 -18.85 9.75 -22.63
C GLN A 123 -18.22 11.00 -23.27
N SER A 124 -18.77 12.19 -23.02
CA SER A 124 -18.28 13.47 -23.54
C SER A 124 -17.25 14.17 -22.64
N VAL A 125 -16.98 13.61 -21.44
CA VAL A 125 -16.10 14.22 -20.44
C VAL A 125 -14.62 13.95 -20.74
N THR A 126 -13.78 14.98 -20.62
CA THR A 126 -12.31 14.87 -20.64
C THR A 126 -11.86 13.92 -19.52
N SER A 127 -11.55 12.69 -19.90
CA SER A 127 -10.96 11.68 -19.02
C SER A 127 -9.45 11.61 -19.20
N GLY A 128 -8.73 11.24 -18.15
CA GLY A 128 -7.29 11.01 -18.25
C GLY A 128 -6.87 9.74 -17.52
N SER A 129 -5.80 9.11 -18.01
CA SER A 129 -5.15 7.96 -17.38
C SER A 129 -3.68 8.26 -17.16
N MET A 130 -3.17 7.98 -15.96
CA MET A 130 -1.77 8.16 -15.60
C MET A 130 -1.22 6.89 -14.96
N ARG A 131 -0.08 6.42 -15.46
CA ARG A 131 0.62 5.25 -14.92
C ARG A 131 1.81 5.71 -14.09
N SER A 132 1.94 5.24 -12.85
CA SER A 132 3.11 5.56 -12.04
C SER A 132 4.36 4.89 -12.63
N PRO A 133 5.54 5.53 -12.59
CA PRO A 133 6.79 4.89 -12.98
C PRO A 133 7.06 3.67 -12.09
N VAL A 134 7.65 2.62 -12.66
CA VAL A 134 8.15 1.47 -11.88
C VAL A 134 9.46 1.88 -11.22
N PRO A 135 9.64 1.74 -9.89
CA PRO A 135 10.94 1.96 -9.29
C PRO A 135 11.92 0.91 -9.80
N VAL A 136 12.98 1.35 -10.49
CA VAL A 136 14.11 0.49 -10.87
C VAL A 136 14.84 0.10 -9.58
N SER A 137 14.75 -1.17 -9.20
CA SER A 137 15.57 -1.71 -8.12
C SER A 137 17.04 -1.73 -8.58
N THR A 138 17.84 -0.77 -8.11
CA THR A 138 19.29 -0.92 -8.10
C THR A 138 19.63 -1.94 -7.02
N GLN A 139 19.69 -3.21 -7.39
CA GLN A 139 20.33 -4.23 -6.57
C GLN A 139 21.83 -3.88 -6.51
N ASN A 140 22.27 -3.24 -5.43
CA ASN A 140 23.66 -3.28 -5.02
C ASN A 140 23.95 -4.70 -4.54
N THR A 141 24.35 -5.57 -5.45
CA THR A 141 24.89 -6.89 -5.13
C THR A 141 26.23 -6.67 -4.44
N GLN A 142 26.24 -6.58 -3.09
CA GLN A 142 27.46 -6.81 -2.33
C GLN A 142 27.77 -8.30 -2.42
N THR A 143 28.53 -8.69 -3.43
CA THR A 143 29.25 -9.95 -3.45
C THR A 143 30.34 -9.90 -2.38
N SER A 144 30.10 -10.51 -1.22
CA SER A 144 31.17 -10.84 -0.28
C SER A 144 32.07 -11.89 -0.94
N GLY A 145 33.13 -11.42 -1.60
CA GLY A 145 34.18 -12.28 -2.13
C GLY A 145 34.91 -12.98 -0.98
N PHE A 146 34.76 -14.30 -0.90
CA PHE A 146 35.63 -15.15 -0.09
C PHE A 146 37.08 -14.99 -0.57
N LEU A 147 37.98 -14.66 0.35
CA LEU A 147 39.42 -14.67 0.09
C LEU A 147 39.92 -16.13 -0.05
N PRO A 148 40.69 -16.47 -1.10
CA PRO A 148 41.37 -17.76 -1.16
C PRO A 148 42.53 -17.83 -0.16
N ARG A 149 42.61 -18.98 0.51
CA ARG A 149 43.62 -19.38 1.49
C ARG A 149 45.00 -19.45 0.82
N SER A 150 45.98 -18.70 1.32
CA SER A 150 47.38 -18.84 0.90
C SER A 150 47.96 -20.15 1.43
N THR A 151 48.37 -21.04 0.53
CA THR A 151 49.23 -22.19 0.82
C THR A 151 50.68 -21.72 0.84
N ALA A 152 51.31 -21.75 2.01
CA ALA A 152 52.76 -21.60 2.12
C ALA A 152 53.43 -22.89 1.62
N GLN A 153 54.25 -22.77 0.58
CA GLN A 153 55.26 -23.78 0.26
C GLN A 153 56.56 -23.42 0.98
N SER A 154 57.12 -24.45 1.60
CA SER A 154 58.43 -24.51 2.23
C SER A 154 59.54 -24.62 1.19
N GLU A 155 60.58 -23.80 1.34
CA GLU A 155 61.99 -24.18 1.15
C GLU A 155 62.81 -23.53 2.27
#